data_AF-A0A373B3B4-F1
#
_entry.id   AF-A0A373B3B4-F1
#
_cell.length_a   1.000
_cell.length_b   1.000
_cell.length_c   1.000
_cell.angle_alpha   90.00
_cell.angle_beta   90.00
_cell.angle_gamma   90.00
#
_symmetry.space_group_name_H-M   'P 1'
#
loop_
_entity.id
_entity.type
_entity.pdbx_description
1 polymer ?
#
loop_
_entity_poly.entity_id
_entity_poly.type
_entity_poly.pdbx_seq_one_letter_code
_entity_poly.pdbx_strand_id
1 'polypeptide(L)'
;MSNIQLFEQAFAIDFPIEVADMVLQRMSDLYGSAFTKNFEVYADEELRQLACTVLNGLTPADIARGLARMNSEEWCPKNLPTFRSWCEQGGDWWTADMAWAKAMQFESDPQTKITTLTKRVLDEVRHVLTAEGQKSAHFAFKDIYVDYLRRAKASGKPQEMWVKPKAPKQLDNNDRNRTGVPCPPELAARIGKMFNRVGGEV
;
A
#
# COMPACT_ATOMS: atom_id res chain seq x y z
N MET A 1 -14.09 14.17 -29.35
CA MET A 1 -14.69 13.68 -28.09
C MET A 1 -15.12 14.91 -27.32
N SER A 2 -16.41 15.01 -26.97
CA SER A 2 -16.92 16.17 -26.22
C SER A 2 -16.40 16.12 -24.79
N ASN A 3 -15.98 17.25 -24.22
CA ASN A 3 -15.46 17.31 -22.85
C ASN A 3 -16.44 16.73 -21.82
N ILE A 4 -17.75 16.72 -22.10
CA ILE A 4 -18.78 16.16 -21.22
C ILE A 4 -18.62 14.64 -21.03
N GLN A 5 -18.21 13.90 -22.07
CA GLN A 5 -18.02 12.44 -22.00
C GLN A 5 -16.86 12.03 -21.07
N LEU A 6 -15.88 12.91 -20.87
CA LEU A 6 -14.81 12.70 -19.90
C LEU A 6 -15.31 12.81 -18.46
N PHE A 7 -16.32 13.65 -18.23
CA PHE A 7 -16.92 13.81 -16.91
C PHE A 7 -17.98 12.74 -16.61
N GLU A 8 -18.62 12.16 -17.63
CA GLU A 8 -19.56 11.04 -17.46
C GLU A 8 -18.90 9.85 -16.73
N GLN A 9 -17.63 9.56 -17.02
CA GLN A 9 -16.88 8.51 -16.32
C GLN A 9 -16.62 8.85 -14.84
N ALA A 10 -16.48 10.13 -14.48
CA ALA A 10 -16.28 10.55 -13.10
C ALA A 10 -17.54 10.34 -12.24
N PHE A 11 -18.71 10.27 -12.86
CA PHE A 11 -20.00 9.98 -12.21
C PHE A 11 -20.51 8.57 -12.47
N ALA A 12 -19.70 7.70 -13.07
CA ALA A 12 -20.07 6.30 -13.29
C ALA A 12 -20.14 5.57 -11.93
N ILE A 13 -21.37 5.24 -11.51
CA ILE A 13 -21.65 4.47 -10.30
C ILE A 13 -22.00 3.05 -10.75
N ASP A 14 -21.16 2.09 -10.43
CA ASP A 14 -21.36 0.66 -10.73
C ASP A 14 -21.75 -0.13 -9.46
N PHE A 15 -22.24 0.58 -8.45
CA PHE A 15 -22.62 -0.03 -7.18
C PHE A 15 -24.08 -0.53 -7.23
N PRO A 16 -24.36 -1.80 -6.88
CA PRO A 16 -25.71 -2.34 -6.93
C PRO A 16 -26.65 -1.63 -5.94
N ILE A 17 -27.80 -1.20 -6.45
CA ILE A 17 -28.81 -0.47 -5.66
C ILE A 17 -29.35 -1.35 -4.54
N GLU A 18 -29.56 -2.63 -4.81
CA GLU A 18 -30.07 -3.60 -3.85
C GLU A 18 -29.13 -3.74 -2.65
N VAL A 19 -27.81 -3.68 -2.89
CA VAL A 19 -26.81 -3.74 -1.82
C VAL A 19 -26.85 -2.46 -0.99
N ALA A 20 -27.00 -1.29 -1.62
CA ALA A 20 -27.15 -0.02 -0.91
C ALA A 20 -28.40 -0.03 0.00
N ASP A 21 -29.53 -0.54 -0.50
CA ASP A 21 -30.76 -0.71 0.28
C ASP A 21 -30.57 -1.65 1.46
N MET A 22 -29.91 -2.80 1.25
CA MET A 22 -29.62 -3.73 2.34
C MET A 22 -28.78 -3.09 3.45
N VAL A 23 -27.79 -2.27 3.09
CA VAL A 23 -26.96 -1.55 4.06
C VAL A 23 -27.79 -0.51 4.83
N LEU A 24 -28.58 0.31 4.12
CA LEU A 24 -29.42 1.34 4.74
C LEU A 24 -30.49 0.73 5.65
N GLN A 25 -31.14 -0.35 5.21
CA GLN A 25 -32.11 -1.08 6.02
C GLN A 25 -31.45 -1.62 7.30
N ARG A 26 -30.27 -2.22 7.18
CA ARG A 26 -29.55 -2.74 8.35
C ARG A 26 -29.17 -1.63 9.34
N MET A 27 -28.79 -0.45 8.86
CA MET A 27 -28.53 0.72 9.72
C MET A 27 -29.79 1.20 10.42
N SER A 28 -30.92 1.27 9.69
CA SER A 28 -32.23 1.60 10.25
C SER A 28 -32.65 0.62 11.35
N ASP A 29 -32.51 -0.68 11.10
CA ASP A 29 -32.89 -1.74 12.05
C ASP A 29 -32.08 -1.70 13.35
N LEU A 30 -30.77 -1.38 13.27
CA LEU A 30 -29.89 -1.36 14.44
C LEU A 30 -30.02 -0.08 15.27
N TYR A 31 -30.22 1.07 14.63
CA TYR A 31 -30.10 2.37 15.29
C TYR A 31 -31.42 3.16 15.38
N GLY A 32 -32.46 2.74 14.66
CA GLY A 32 -33.82 3.30 14.74
C GLY A 32 -33.84 4.84 14.69
N SER A 33 -34.22 5.46 15.80
CA SER A 33 -34.34 6.92 15.91
C SER A 33 -33.05 7.68 15.63
N ALA A 34 -31.88 7.10 15.92
CA ALA A 34 -30.59 7.71 15.61
C ALA A 34 -30.28 7.67 14.10
N PHE A 35 -30.76 6.65 13.38
CA PHE A 35 -30.69 6.62 11.92
C PHE A 35 -31.58 7.72 11.33
N THR A 36 -32.84 7.80 11.75
CA THR A 36 -33.77 8.85 11.30
C THR A 36 -33.16 10.23 11.49
N LYS A 37 -32.68 10.55 12.69
CA LYS A 37 -32.07 11.86 12.98
C LYS A 37 -30.89 12.22 12.06
N ASN A 38 -30.07 11.24 11.66
CA ASN A 38 -28.89 11.49 10.84
C ASN A 38 -29.22 11.58 9.34
N PHE A 39 -30.29 10.94 8.88
CA PHE A 39 -30.56 10.74 7.45
C PHE A 39 -31.92 11.30 6.97
N GLU A 40 -32.81 11.77 7.86
CA GLU A 40 -34.13 12.34 7.53
C GLU A 40 -34.08 13.59 6.63
N VAL A 41 -32.90 14.20 6.50
CA VAL A 41 -32.67 15.37 5.64
C VAL A 41 -32.74 14.99 4.15
N TYR A 42 -32.56 13.72 3.82
CA TYR A 42 -32.58 13.22 2.44
C TYR A 42 -33.89 12.51 2.15
N ALA A 43 -34.42 12.67 0.93
CA ALA A 43 -35.49 11.79 0.45
C ALA A 43 -34.95 10.36 0.23
N ASP A 44 -35.81 9.34 0.33
CA ASP A 44 -35.39 7.92 0.25
C ASP A 44 -34.57 7.61 -1.01
N GLU A 45 -34.99 8.13 -2.17
CA GLU A 45 -34.29 7.93 -3.44
C GLU A 45 -32.94 8.68 -3.47
N GLU A 46 -32.87 9.87 -2.88
CA GLU A 46 -31.63 10.64 -2.78
C GLU A 46 -30.63 9.96 -1.83
N LEU A 47 -31.12 9.42 -0.71
CA LEU A 47 -30.30 8.69 0.27
C LEU A 47 -29.74 7.40 -0.35
N ARG A 48 -30.55 6.69 -1.12
CA ARG A 48 -30.14 5.50 -1.88
C ARG A 48 -29.06 5.84 -2.91
N GLN A 49 -29.27 6.87 -3.72
CA GLN A 49 -28.27 7.31 -4.71
C GLN A 49 -26.97 7.78 -4.03
N LEU A 50 -27.08 8.46 -2.89
CA LEU A 50 -25.93 8.86 -2.09
C LEU A 50 -25.20 7.62 -1.55
N ALA A 51 -25.92 6.59 -1.09
CA ALA A 51 -25.33 5.33 -0.64
C ALA A 51 -24.60 4.62 -1.79
N CYS A 52 -25.20 4.51 -2.97
CA CYS A 52 -24.51 3.94 -4.14
C CYS A 52 -23.25 4.72 -4.50
N THR A 53 -23.31 6.05 -4.47
CA THR A 53 -22.15 6.92 -4.75
C THR A 53 -21.04 6.73 -3.72
N VAL A 54 -21.40 6.76 -2.43
CA VAL A 54 -20.45 6.70 -1.33
C VAL A 54 -19.87 5.30 -1.15
N LEU A 55 -20.60 4.24 -1.47
CA LEU A 55 -20.10 2.86 -1.35
C LEU A 55 -19.46 2.34 -2.64
N ASN A 56 -19.49 3.13 -3.72
CA ASN A 56 -18.86 2.78 -4.98
C ASN A 56 -17.37 2.44 -4.80
N GLY A 57 -16.96 1.34 -5.44
CA GLY A 57 -15.60 0.80 -5.37
C GLY A 57 -15.26 -0.02 -4.12
N LEU A 58 -16.20 -0.23 -3.20
CA LEU A 58 -16.02 -1.19 -2.11
C LEU A 58 -16.24 -2.62 -2.60
N THR A 59 -15.40 -3.55 -2.12
CA THR A 59 -15.57 -4.97 -2.37
C THR A 59 -16.61 -5.58 -1.43
N PRO A 60 -17.20 -6.75 -1.75
CA PRO A 60 -18.11 -7.44 -0.84
C PRO A 60 -17.49 -7.73 0.54
N ALA A 61 -16.19 -8.00 0.59
CA ALA A 61 -15.45 -8.21 1.83
C ALA A 61 -15.36 -6.91 2.66
N ASP A 62 -15.17 -5.76 2.02
CA ASP A 62 -15.15 -4.46 2.71
C ASP A 62 -16.51 -4.16 3.36
N ILE A 63 -17.61 -4.39 2.62
CA ILE A 63 -18.97 -4.20 3.13
C ILE A 63 -19.26 -5.14 4.30
N ALA A 64 -18.92 -6.43 4.17
CA ALA A 64 -19.12 -7.41 5.23
C ALA A 64 -18.39 -7.02 6.53
N ARG A 65 -17.19 -6.45 6.44
CA ARG A 65 -16.48 -5.91 7.61
C ARG A 65 -17.16 -4.70 8.21
N GLY A 66 -17.61 -3.75 7.38
CA GLY A 66 -18.35 -2.58 7.83
C GLY A 66 -19.62 -2.98 8.60
N LEU A 67 -20.36 -3.96 8.06
CA LEU A 67 -21.53 -4.53 8.70
C LEU A 67 -21.19 -5.28 10.00
N ALA A 68 -20.10 -6.05 10.02
CA ALA A 68 -19.65 -6.75 11.22
C ALA A 68 -19.29 -5.76 12.34
N ARG A 69 -18.57 -4.69 12.01
CA ARG A 69 -18.21 -3.62 12.95
C ARG A 69 -19.44 -2.88 13.46
N MET A 70 -20.43 -2.64 12.61
CA MET A 70 -21.69 -2.00 13.00
C MET A 70 -22.41 -2.75 14.13
N ASN A 71 -22.26 -4.08 14.20
CA ASN A 71 -22.85 -4.86 15.31
C ASN A 71 -22.15 -4.62 16.67
N SER A 72 -20.97 -4.01 16.68
CA SER A 72 -20.19 -3.73 17.90
C SER A 72 -20.17 -2.25 18.29
N GLU A 73 -20.54 -1.36 17.38
CA GLU A 73 -20.53 0.10 17.63
C GLU A 73 -21.85 0.53 18.29
N GLU A 74 -21.74 1.27 19.40
CA GLU A 74 -22.89 1.73 20.19
C GLU A 74 -23.70 2.85 19.51
N TRP A 75 -23.13 3.48 18.48
CA TRP A 75 -23.67 4.71 17.88
C TRP A 75 -23.82 4.58 16.36
N CYS A 76 -24.91 5.15 15.84
CA CYS A 76 -25.20 5.21 14.42
C CYS A 76 -24.13 6.04 13.69
N PRO A 77 -23.61 5.60 12.52
CA PRO A 77 -22.69 6.41 11.74
C PRO A 77 -23.35 7.76 11.43
N LYS A 78 -22.62 8.86 11.68
CA LYS A 78 -23.13 10.22 11.49
C LYS A 78 -23.52 10.52 10.04
N ASN A 79 -22.85 9.87 9.10
CA ASN A 79 -23.09 9.97 7.66
C ASN A 79 -22.53 8.72 6.94
N LEU A 80 -22.90 8.53 5.68
CA LEU A 80 -22.44 7.40 4.87
C LEU A 80 -20.90 7.33 4.73
N PRO A 81 -20.13 8.44 4.60
CA PRO A 81 -18.67 8.39 4.61
C PRO A 81 -18.07 7.81 5.89
N THR A 82 -18.72 8.02 7.05
CA THR A 82 -18.30 7.40 8.32
C THR A 82 -18.42 5.89 8.22
N PHE A 83 -19.54 5.38 7.69
CA PHE A 83 -19.71 3.95 7.47
C PHE A 83 -18.73 3.39 6.42
N ARG A 84 -18.48 4.12 5.33
CA ARG A 84 -17.43 3.74 4.35
C ARG A 84 -16.08 3.55 5.05
N SER A 85 -15.74 4.46 5.97
CA SER A 85 -14.49 4.34 6.73
C SER A 85 -14.43 3.05 7.56
N TRP A 86 -15.57 2.55 8.06
CA TRP A 86 -15.63 1.28 8.80
C TRP A 86 -15.43 0.07 7.88
N CYS A 87 -15.94 0.14 6.66
CA CYS A 87 -15.73 -0.90 5.64
C CYS A 87 -14.24 -1.03 5.26
N GLU A 88 -13.57 0.12 5.14
CA GLU A 88 -12.15 0.19 4.76
C GLU A 88 -11.19 -0.15 5.91
N GLN A 89 -11.61 0.05 7.16
CA GLN A 89 -10.84 -0.28 8.36
C GLN A 89 -10.85 -1.80 8.62
N GLY A 90 -9.67 -2.43 8.72
CA GLY A 90 -9.54 -3.89 8.86
C GLY A 90 -9.37 -4.65 7.55
N GLY A 91 -9.06 -3.93 6.47
CA GLY A 91 -8.60 -4.45 5.17
C GLY A 91 -7.35 -5.31 5.22
N ASP A 92 -7.03 -5.92 4.08
CA ASP A 92 -5.67 -6.40 3.76
C ASP A 92 -4.63 -5.28 3.86
N TRP A 93 -5.09 -4.03 3.97
CA TRP A 93 -4.31 -2.82 4.11
C TRP A 93 -4.36 -2.29 5.53
N TRP A 94 -3.19 -1.97 6.09
CA TRP A 94 -3.10 -1.23 7.34
C TRP A 94 -3.72 0.17 7.21
N THR A 95 -4.34 0.64 8.27
CA THR A 95 -4.75 2.05 8.39
C THR A 95 -3.52 2.92 8.61
N ALA A 96 -3.61 4.21 8.32
CA ALA A 96 -2.50 5.14 8.53
C ALA A 96 -2.00 5.15 9.98
N ASP A 97 -2.90 5.06 10.96
CA ASP A 97 -2.55 5.05 12.38
C ASP A 97 -1.91 3.73 12.81
N MET A 98 -2.38 2.58 12.28
CA MET A 98 -1.71 1.28 12.49
C MET A 98 -0.31 1.26 11.86
N ALA A 99 -0.19 1.80 10.65
CA ALA A 99 1.06 1.93 9.93
C ALA A 99 2.06 2.81 10.67
N TRP A 100 1.60 3.95 11.22
CA TRP A 100 2.42 4.84 12.03
C TRP A 100 2.92 4.16 13.31
N ALA A 101 2.03 3.50 14.06
CA ALA A 101 2.41 2.79 15.28
C ALA A 101 3.48 1.72 14.99
N LYS A 102 3.32 0.96 13.89
CA LYS A 102 4.32 -0.03 13.45
C LYS A 102 5.62 0.61 12.96
N ALA A 103 5.56 1.79 12.35
CA ALA A 103 6.74 2.55 11.95
C ALA A 103 7.55 3.02 13.16
N MET A 104 6.89 3.50 14.22
CA MET A 104 7.58 3.90 15.46
C MET A 104 8.17 2.69 16.21
N GLN A 105 7.48 1.55 16.21
CA GLN A 105 8.05 0.30 16.71
C GLN A 105 9.28 -0.12 15.92
N PHE A 106 9.27 0.05 14.59
CA PHE A 106 10.41 -0.25 13.73
C PHE A 106 11.62 0.67 13.95
N GLU A 107 11.40 1.97 14.17
CA GLU A 107 12.49 2.91 14.52
C GLU A 107 13.13 2.55 15.86
N SER A 108 12.33 2.02 16.81
CA SER A 108 12.83 1.58 18.13
C SER A 108 13.52 0.21 18.05
N ASP A 109 12.95 -0.72 17.30
CA ASP A 109 13.46 -2.08 17.07
C ASP A 109 13.41 -2.43 15.57
N PRO A 110 14.56 -2.43 14.87
CA PRO A 110 14.65 -2.76 13.45
C PRO A 110 14.26 -4.20 13.09
N GLN A 111 14.01 -5.10 14.06
CA GLN A 111 13.48 -6.44 13.82
C GLN A 111 11.95 -6.47 13.66
N THR A 112 11.27 -5.37 14.01
CA THR A 112 9.82 -5.26 13.88
C THR A 112 9.40 -5.44 12.42
N LYS A 113 8.37 -6.25 12.19
CA LYS A 113 7.83 -6.41 10.83
C LYS A 113 7.02 -5.17 10.44
N ILE A 114 7.40 -4.57 9.32
CA ILE A 114 6.76 -3.40 8.73
C ILE A 114 6.42 -3.69 7.27
N THR A 115 5.46 -2.99 6.68
CA THR A 115 5.13 -3.17 5.25
C THR A 115 6.00 -2.29 4.36
N THR A 116 6.20 -2.68 3.11
CA THR A 116 7.03 -1.93 2.16
C THR A 116 6.53 -0.50 1.98
N LEU A 117 5.20 -0.33 1.95
CA LEU A 117 4.55 0.97 1.87
C LEU A 117 4.91 1.84 3.10
N THR A 118 4.69 1.30 4.29
CA THR A 118 4.96 1.98 5.56
C THR A 118 6.45 2.36 5.68
N LYS A 119 7.37 1.47 5.28
CA LYS A 119 8.81 1.74 5.31
C LYS A 119 9.18 2.91 4.41
N ARG A 120 8.64 2.94 3.18
CA ARG A 120 8.88 4.03 2.23
C ARG A 120 8.42 5.37 2.77
N VAL A 121 7.19 5.43 3.31
CA VAL A 121 6.66 6.68 3.88
C VAL A 121 7.46 7.10 5.12
N LEU A 122 7.88 6.14 5.95
CA LEU A 122 8.75 6.42 7.09
C LEU A 122 10.08 7.03 6.66
N ASP A 123 10.73 6.50 5.62
CA ASP A 123 11.98 7.05 5.08
C ASP A 123 11.80 8.48 4.54
N GLU A 124 10.67 8.73 3.86
CA GLU A 124 10.33 10.05 3.34
C GLU A 124 10.10 11.05 4.48
N VAL A 125 9.45 10.66 5.58
CA VAL A 125 9.10 11.55 6.71
C VAL A 125 10.21 11.64 7.78
N ARG A 126 11.23 10.78 7.72
CA ARG A 126 12.30 10.70 8.72
C ARG A 126 13.04 12.02 8.94
N HIS A 127 13.18 12.84 7.90
CA HIS A 127 13.75 14.18 8.03
C HIS A 127 12.86 15.11 8.87
N VAL A 128 11.54 15.11 8.63
CA VAL A 128 10.54 15.87 9.42
C VAL A 128 10.53 15.39 10.87
N LEU A 129 10.60 14.07 11.08
CA LEU A 129 10.65 13.47 12.41
C LEU A 129 11.84 13.97 13.23
N THR A 130 12.99 14.17 12.58
CA THR A 130 14.22 14.65 13.21
C THR A 130 14.21 16.18 13.41
N ALA A 131 13.65 16.94 12.47
CA ALA A 131 13.69 18.40 12.47
C ALA A 131 12.57 19.06 13.27
N GLU A 132 11.34 18.56 13.17
CA GLU A 132 10.13 19.19 13.74
C GLU A 132 9.47 18.36 14.86
N GLY A 133 9.83 17.07 14.95
CA GLY A 133 9.35 16.15 15.98
C GLY A 133 8.18 15.27 15.56
N GLN A 134 7.77 14.39 16.47
CA GLN A 134 6.81 13.30 16.19
C GLN A 134 5.43 13.77 15.75
N LYS A 135 4.93 14.90 16.28
CA LYS A 135 3.58 15.37 15.97
C LYS A 135 3.45 15.83 14.51
N SER A 136 4.38 16.67 14.05
CA SER A 136 4.41 17.11 12.64
C SER A 136 4.66 15.93 11.70
N ALA A 137 5.58 15.04 12.07
CA ALA A 137 5.85 13.83 11.31
C ALA A 137 4.63 12.90 11.20
N HIS A 138 3.82 12.75 12.25
CA HIS A 138 2.61 11.92 12.21
C HIS A 138 1.59 12.47 11.21
N PHE A 139 1.37 13.78 11.17
CA PHE A 139 0.48 14.41 10.19
C PHE A 139 0.98 14.20 8.75
N ALA A 140 2.25 14.50 8.48
CA ALA A 140 2.85 14.29 7.16
C ALA A 140 2.81 12.81 6.74
N PHE A 141 3.10 11.90 7.67
CA PHE A 141 3.04 10.46 7.43
C PHE A 141 1.63 10.01 7.04
N LYS A 142 0.60 10.48 7.75
CA LYS A 142 -0.78 10.10 7.49
C LYS A 142 -1.21 10.49 6.08
N ASP A 143 -0.91 11.72 5.67
CA ASP A 143 -1.30 12.23 4.34
C ASP A 143 -0.60 11.46 3.21
N ILE A 144 0.72 11.29 3.31
CA ILE A 144 1.51 10.57 2.30
C ILE A 144 1.10 9.09 2.24
N TYR A 145 0.88 8.45 3.40
CA TYR A 145 0.49 7.06 3.46
C TYR A 145 -0.88 6.81 2.82
N VAL A 146 -1.87 7.67 3.08
CA VAL A 146 -3.20 7.56 2.48
C VAL A 146 -3.14 7.70 0.95
N ASP A 147 -2.33 8.63 0.44
CA ASP A 147 -2.16 8.80 -1.01
C ASP A 147 -1.50 7.57 -1.65
N TYR A 148 -0.41 7.06 -1.07
CA TYR A 148 0.24 5.87 -1.60
C TYR A 148 -0.63 4.62 -1.50
N LEU A 149 -1.40 4.47 -0.43
CA LEU A 149 -2.37 3.39 -0.26
C LEU A 149 -3.45 3.45 -1.35
N ARG A 150 -3.95 4.66 -1.70
CA ARG A 150 -4.89 4.84 -2.81
C ARG A 150 -4.28 4.39 -4.14
N ARG A 151 -3.04 4.80 -4.44
CA ARG A 151 -2.34 4.40 -5.68
C ARG A 151 -2.06 2.90 -5.74
N ALA A 152 -1.68 2.29 -4.61
CA ALA A 152 -1.40 0.87 -4.53
C ALA A 152 -2.67 0.03 -4.75
N LYS A 153 -3.80 0.43 -4.13
CA LYS A 153 -5.12 -0.16 -4.37
C LYS A 153 -5.54 -0.03 -5.84
N ALA A 154 -5.39 1.15 -6.45
CA ALA A 154 -5.69 1.36 -7.86
C ALA A 154 -4.83 0.51 -8.80
N SER A 155 -3.61 0.13 -8.38
CA SER A 155 -2.71 -0.74 -9.13
C SER A 155 -2.99 -2.23 -8.91
N GLY A 156 -3.95 -2.60 -8.04
CA GLY A 156 -4.27 -4.00 -7.73
C GLY A 156 -3.15 -4.79 -7.05
N LYS A 157 -2.13 -4.13 -6.50
CA LYS A 157 -1.00 -4.80 -5.85
C LYS A 157 -1.35 -5.16 -4.41
N PRO A 158 -1.12 -6.38 -3.92
CA PRO A 158 -1.35 -6.70 -2.51
C PRO A 158 -0.37 -5.95 -1.58
N GLN A 159 -0.72 -5.83 -0.30
CA GLN A 159 0.19 -5.25 0.69
C GLN A 159 1.36 -6.21 0.95
N GLU A 160 2.57 -5.81 0.58
CA GLU A 160 3.79 -6.60 0.78
C GLU A 160 4.50 -6.24 2.09
N MET A 161 4.98 -7.26 2.80
CA MET A 161 5.84 -7.07 3.97
C MET A 161 7.24 -6.67 3.52
N TRP A 162 7.80 -5.66 4.19
CA TRP A 162 9.15 -5.21 3.92
C TRP A 162 10.14 -6.28 4.38
N VAL A 163 11.05 -6.64 3.47
CA VAL A 163 12.17 -7.52 3.76
C VAL A 163 13.45 -6.71 3.61
N LYS A 164 14.31 -6.76 4.63
CA LYS A 164 15.61 -6.10 4.59
C LYS A 164 16.38 -6.58 3.35
N PRO A 165 16.81 -5.68 2.45
CA PRO A 165 17.61 -6.06 1.30
C PRO A 165 18.84 -6.84 1.78
N LYS A 166 19.09 -8.01 1.19
CA LYS A 166 20.33 -8.76 1.45
C LYS A 166 21.48 -7.84 1.08
N ALA A 167 22.43 -7.66 2.00
CA ALA A 167 23.62 -6.88 1.72
C ALA A 167 24.25 -7.40 0.41
N PRO A 168 24.67 -6.51 -0.51
CA PRO A 168 25.37 -6.95 -1.70
C PRO A 168 26.53 -7.83 -1.23
N LYS A 169 26.63 -9.04 -1.79
CA LYS A 169 27.80 -9.89 -1.52
C LYS A 169 29.02 -9.05 -1.82
N GLN A 170 29.82 -8.75 -0.80
CA GLN A 170 31.10 -8.11 -1.02
C GLN A 170 31.85 -9.04 -1.97
N LEU A 171 32.15 -8.54 -3.16
CA LEU A 171 33.06 -9.21 -4.08
C LEU A 171 34.42 -9.19 -3.37
N ASP A 172 34.73 -10.28 -2.66
CA ASP A 172 36.06 -10.46 -2.11
C ASP A 172 37.01 -10.60 -3.30
N ASN A 173 37.82 -9.58 -3.56
CA ASN A 173 38.90 -9.60 -4.55
C ASN A 173 40.06 -10.45 -4.01
N ASN A 174 39.75 -11.68 -3.58
CA ASN A 174 40.73 -12.60 -3.06
C ASN A 174 41.43 -13.25 -4.26
N ASP A 175 42.51 -12.62 -4.72
CA ASP A 175 43.32 -13.10 -5.85
C ASP A 175 43.80 -14.55 -5.68
N ARG A 176 43.84 -15.06 -4.42
CA ARG A 176 44.21 -16.44 -4.09
C ARG A 176 43.20 -17.50 -4.52
N ASN A 177 41.93 -17.13 -4.69
CA ASN A 177 40.84 -18.04 -5.11
C ASN A 177 40.43 -17.87 -6.57
N ARG A 178 41.17 -17.06 -7.36
CA ARG A 178 40.97 -16.99 -8.81
C ARG A 178 41.46 -18.29 -9.43
N THR A 179 40.56 -19.20 -9.73
CA THR A 179 40.80 -20.27 -10.71
C THR A 179 40.98 -19.58 -12.06
N GLY A 180 42.22 -19.24 -12.41
CA GLY A 180 42.56 -18.71 -13.72
C GLY A 180 42.03 -19.67 -14.79
N VAL A 181 41.41 -19.13 -15.82
CA VAL A 181 41.00 -19.93 -16.99
C VAL A 181 42.29 -20.48 -17.60
N PRO A 182 42.45 -21.82 -17.73
CA PRO A 182 43.63 -22.38 -18.36
C PRO A 182 43.76 -21.83 -19.77
N CYS A 183 44.95 -21.36 -20.12
CA CYS A 183 45.22 -20.76 -21.42
C CYS A 183 44.81 -21.74 -22.53
N PRO A 184 43.97 -21.33 -23.51
CA PRO A 184 43.60 -22.18 -24.62
C PRO A 184 44.83 -22.76 -25.33
N PRO A 185 44.80 -24.04 -25.74
CA PRO A 185 45.97 -24.74 -26.28
C PRO A 185 46.57 -24.06 -27.52
N GLU A 186 45.74 -23.38 -28.31
CA GLU A 186 46.16 -22.58 -29.47
C GLU A 186 47.08 -21.41 -29.10
N LEU A 187 46.81 -20.74 -27.97
CA LEU A 187 47.60 -19.62 -27.49
C LEU A 187 48.87 -20.09 -26.77
N ALA A 188 48.79 -21.21 -26.05
CA ALA A 188 49.97 -21.85 -25.45
C ALA A 188 51.01 -22.27 -26.52
N ALA A 189 50.55 -22.78 -27.66
CA ALA A 189 51.42 -23.15 -28.78
C ALA A 189 52.10 -21.94 -29.46
N ARG A 190 51.49 -20.75 -29.41
CA ARG A 190 52.09 -19.51 -29.91
C ARG A 190 53.18 -18.97 -28.97
N ILE A 191 52.99 -19.11 -27.67
CA ILE A 191 53.96 -18.66 -26.65
C ILE A 191 55.23 -19.53 -26.69
N GLY A 192 55.09 -20.85 -26.80
CA GLY A 192 56.25 -21.76 -26.90
C GLY A 192 57.13 -21.53 -28.14
N LYS A 193 56.56 -21.03 -29.24
CA LYS A 193 57.30 -20.69 -30.46
C LYS A 193 58.00 -19.33 -30.40
N MET A 194 57.60 -18.44 -29.49
CA MET A 194 58.18 -17.10 -29.37
C MET A 194 59.50 -17.10 -28.59
N PHE A 195 59.65 -18.00 -27.61
CA PHE A 195 60.84 -18.06 -26.75
C PHE A 195 62.00 -18.91 -27.32
N ASN A 196 61.77 -19.74 -28.34
CA ASN A 196 62.81 -20.56 -28.97
C ASN A 196 63.55 -19.87 -30.14
N ARG A 197 63.40 -18.56 -30.32
CA ARG A 197 63.99 -17.85 -31.48
C ARG A 197 65.08 -16.84 -31.16
N VAL A 198 65.55 -16.79 -29.91
CA VAL A 198 66.71 -15.97 -29.52
C VAL A 198 67.65 -16.81 -28.67
N GLY A 199 68.54 -17.56 -29.31
CA GLY A 199 69.59 -18.29 -28.62
C GLY A 199 70.30 -19.33 -29.47
N GLY A 200 71.25 -18.89 -30.30
CA GLY A 200 72.44 -19.69 -30.62
C GLY A 200 72.66 -20.05 -32.10
N GLU A 201 73.59 -19.33 -32.74
CA GLU A 201 74.69 -19.79 -33.64
C GLU A 201 75.42 -18.50 -34.06
N VAL A 202 76.53 -18.16 -33.41
CA VAL A 202 77.95 -18.34 -33.86
C VAL A 202 78.17 -17.86 -35.29
#